data_AF-A0A520EYA1-F1
#
_entry.id   AF-A0A520EYA1-F1
#
_cell.length_a   1.000
_cell.length_b   1.000
_cell.length_c   1.000
_cell.angle_alpha   90.00
_cell.angle_beta   90.00
_cell.angle_gamma   90.00
#
_symmetry.space_group_name_H-M   'P 1'
#
loop_
_entity.id
_entity.type
_entity.pdbx_description
1 polymer ?
#
loop_
_entity_poly.entity_id
_entity_poly.type
_entity_poly.pdbx_seq_one_letter_code
_entity_poly.pdbx_strand_id
1 'polypeptide(L)'
;METFRPAFRRSSTFGLFVLLATGLVARTTRRTVVGMLAGAGMAAVVSFHSACRFFSAHVWGTDRLGLTVARLVVDRLLPVDAPITVAVDDTLFRRWGKKVYHAFWTHDGAAQGPAKIGRGNRWVIVGIVVRLPFCSHPVCLPILFRLWGGKGTASPVDLASEMLTVLAQAFPDKQIHAVGDAAYHGRALLVAGTTITTRLPANAALYAPTPPPTGRRGRPAKKGDRLPTLADLAATASWRTVTVHRYGRTDTVAVAMTDCLWYGAFGDAAGRLVLVREPGAGTGYDLALFTTDRTSTGEHLVERYAERWSIEPANATGKQLLGVGQARNRVQRAVERTVPFGFLVQTLVIVWYATSGYHPDDLTGRHAAEPWYTDKSEPAFEDMLAKLRRAHVVWRDVDRDGVRGVGEPSAQACILIIGCGRRVADELLVALVRSQDVGGEGVDVGPGSPDQRKPLLRRNDGSGHDRARRSLRCFAGTFACPRVGAQSLSGEGGTVLVQHFQCADVVPDAAAGQLLAQVADKATEVVVLPRGQFRRQPVRLGPSGQPPEVAQLADHRGRVRRCGFQGQPRRDDRRVPWVEHDHAQFTRQQIPRRLR
;
A
#
# COMPACT_ATOMS: atom_id res chain seq x y z
N MET A 1 2.89 2.38 16.91
CA MET A 1 3.03 0.91 16.67
C MET A 1 2.30 0.05 17.70
N GLU A 2 2.13 0.47 18.96
CA GLU A 2 1.54 -0.42 19.99
C GLU A 2 0.12 -0.90 19.69
N THR A 3 -0.69 -0.11 18.98
CA THR A 3 -2.01 -0.52 18.48
C THR A 3 -1.98 -1.81 17.63
N PHE A 4 -0.83 -2.18 17.07
CA PHE A 4 -0.62 -3.41 16.30
C PHE A 4 -0.32 -4.62 17.15
N ARG A 5 -0.01 -4.44 18.44
CA ARG A 5 0.36 -5.52 19.35
C ARG A 5 -0.66 -6.66 19.37
N PRO A 6 -1.99 -6.40 19.43
CA PRO A 6 -2.98 -7.46 19.40
C PRO A 6 -2.89 -8.33 18.15
N ALA A 7 -2.45 -7.80 16.99
CA ALA A 7 -2.35 -8.57 15.75
C ALA A 7 -1.35 -9.74 15.83
N PHE A 8 -0.44 -9.72 16.80
CA PHE A 8 0.63 -10.71 16.99
C PHE A 8 0.43 -11.51 18.27
N ARG A 9 0.50 -12.84 18.17
CA ARG A 9 0.39 -13.71 19.36
C ARG A 9 1.61 -13.65 20.28
N ARG A 10 2.80 -13.42 19.71
CA ARG A 10 4.07 -13.40 20.46
C ARG A 10 4.68 -12.00 20.41
N SER A 11 5.17 -11.52 21.55
CA SER A 11 5.94 -10.26 21.65
C SER A 11 7.08 -10.23 20.65
N SER A 12 7.76 -11.35 20.48
CA SER A 12 8.93 -11.41 19.61
C SER A 12 8.59 -11.28 18.12
N THR A 13 7.44 -11.81 17.70
CA THR A 13 6.96 -11.61 16.32
C THR A 13 6.56 -10.15 16.11
N PHE A 14 5.94 -9.50 17.09
CA PHE A 14 5.60 -8.08 17.01
C PHE A 14 6.86 -7.21 16.92
N GLY A 15 7.85 -7.44 17.77
CA GLY A 15 9.10 -6.68 17.72
C GLY A 15 9.85 -6.87 16.40
N LEU A 16 9.86 -8.09 15.83
CA LEU A 16 10.39 -8.31 14.47
C LEU A 16 9.57 -7.58 13.39
N PHE A 17 8.24 -7.50 13.52
CA PHE A 17 7.42 -6.71 12.60
C PHE A 17 7.84 -5.23 12.63
N VAL A 18 7.95 -4.64 13.83
CA VAL A 18 8.36 -3.24 13.99
C VAL A 18 9.76 -3.03 13.39
N LEU A 19 10.72 -3.89 13.73
CA LEU A 19 12.08 -3.82 13.22
C LEU A 19 12.12 -3.86 11.69
N LEU A 20 11.43 -4.82 11.07
CA LEU A 20 11.42 -4.96 9.62
C LEU A 20 10.67 -3.81 8.93
N ALA A 21 9.63 -3.25 9.56
CA ALA A 21 8.88 -2.12 9.01
C ALA A 21 9.74 -0.84 9.03
N THR A 22 10.37 -0.57 10.16
CA THR A 22 11.35 0.52 10.32
C THR A 22 12.51 0.35 9.34
N GLY A 23 13.01 -0.88 9.21
CA GLY A 23 14.07 -1.21 8.27
C GLY A 23 13.69 -0.99 6.81
N LEU A 24 12.47 -1.35 6.41
CA LEU A 24 11.93 -1.09 5.07
C LEU A 24 11.88 0.41 4.76
N VAL A 25 11.42 1.21 5.73
CA VAL A 25 11.37 2.67 5.64
C VAL A 25 12.78 3.26 5.55
N ALA A 26 13.66 2.91 6.48
CA ALA A 26 15.00 3.48 6.59
C ALA A 26 15.90 3.13 5.39
N ARG A 27 15.69 1.97 4.77
CA ARG A 27 16.57 1.49 3.70
C ARG A 27 16.33 2.25 2.38
N THR A 28 17.39 2.88 1.88
CA THR A 28 17.40 3.62 0.61
C THR A 28 17.69 2.72 -0.61
N THR A 29 18.37 1.59 -0.42
CA THR A 29 18.77 0.65 -1.50
C THR A 29 18.41 -0.81 -1.18
N ARG A 30 18.03 -1.61 -2.19
CA ARG A 30 17.71 -3.05 -2.07
C ARG A 30 16.90 -3.41 -0.82
N ARG A 31 15.60 -3.17 -0.85
CA ARG A 31 14.63 -3.40 0.25
C ARG A 31 14.17 -4.87 0.33
N THR A 32 15.11 -5.79 0.21
CA THR A 32 14.89 -7.22 0.48
C THR A 32 14.77 -7.44 1.99
N VAL A 33 14.42 -8.65 2.44
CA VAL A 33 14.35 -8.99 3.88
C VAL A 33 15.66 -8.66 4.62
N VAL A 34 16.81 -8.99 4.03
CA VAL A 34 18.13 -8.62 4.59
C VAL A 34 18.40 -7.13 4.48
N GLY A 35 17.88 -6.47 3.44
CA GLY A 35 17.91 -5.01 3.32
C GLY A 35 17.11 -4.31 4.42
N MET A 36 15.96 -4.87 4.82
CA MET A 36 15.18 -4.38 5.96
C MET A 36 15.99 -4.51 7.26
N LEU A 37 16.61 -5.66 7.52
CA LEU A 37 17.49 -5.84 8.69
C LEU A 37 18.64 -4.83 8.72
N ALA A 38 19.31 -4.64 7.57
CA ALA A 38 20.38 -3.66 7.44
C ALA A 38 19.87 -2.22 7.64
N GLY A 39 18.70 -1.88 7.10
CA GLY A 39 18.06 -0.58 7.28
C GLY A 39 17.71 -0.28 8.73
N ALA A 40 17.30 -1.29 9.49
CA ALA A 40 17.06 -1.16 10.93
C ALA A 40 18.38 -1.04 11.73
N GLY A 41 19.54 -1.33 11.13
CA GLY A 41 20.82 -1.42 11.82
C GLY A 41 20.94 -2.64 12.73
N MET A 42 20.21 -3.71 12.42
CA MET A 42 20.12 -4.92 13.24
C MET A 42 20.73 -6.16 12.58
N ALA A 43 21.47 -5.97 11.47
CA ALA A 43 22.06 -7.07 10.71
C ALA A 43 23.12 -7.87 11.48
N ALA A 44 23.79 -7.26 12.47
CA ALA A 44 24.78 -7.93 13.32
C ALA A 44 24.15 -8.66 14.53
N VAL A 45 22.91 -8.32 14.88
CA VAL A 45 22.26 -8.77 16.13
C VAL A 45 21.15 -9.78 15.83
N VAL A 46 20.38 -9.55 14.78
CA VAL A 46 19.26 -10.40 14.40
C VAL A 46 19.67 -11.29 13.24
N SER A 47 19.60 -12.61 13.46
CA SER A 47 19.85 -13.60 12.41
C SER A 47 18.94 -13.36 11.20
N PHE A 48 19.53 -13.37 10.01
CA PHE A 48 18.76 -13.27 8.76
C PHE A 48 17.73 -14.41 8.62
N HIS A 49 18.00 -15.57 9.22
CA HIS A 49 17.04 -16.68 9.26
C HIS A 49 15.76 -16.29 9.99
N SER A 50 15.86 -15.55 11.11
CA SER A 50 14.70 -15.08 11.88
C SER A 50 13.84 -14.12 11.05
N ALA A 51 14.45 -13.21 10.30
CA ALA A 51 13.73 -12.30 9.41
C ALA A 51 13.07 -13.05 8.22
N CYS A 52 13.73 -14.05 7.66
CA CYS A 52 13.11 -14.91 6.65
C CYS A 52 11.93 -15.73 7.23
N ARG A 53 12.10 -16.27 8.45
CA ARG A 53 11.07 -17.03 9.18
C ARG A 53 9.89 -16.18 9.60
N PHE A 54 10.07 -14.87 9.81
CA PHE A 54 8.96 -13.95 10.01
C PHE A 54 7.94 -14.06 8.87
N PHE A 55 8.40 -14.08 7.62
CA PHE A 55 7.52 -14.20 6.47
C PHE A 55 7.12 -15.65 6.17
N SER A 56 8.01 -16.63 6.31
CA SER A 56 7.72 -18.01 5.90
C SER A 56 7.03 -18.88 6.96
N ALA A 57 7.21 -18.60 8.26
CA ALA A 57 6.88 -19.54 9.33
C ALA A 57 6.11 -18.93 10.51
N HIS A 58 6.43 -17.70 10.94
CA HIS A 58 5.86 -17.10 12.16
C HIS A 58 4.33 -16.97 12.11
N VAL A 59 3.71 -16.97 13.30
CA VAL A 59 2.25 -16.95 13.48
C VAL A 59 1.75 -15.51 13.54
N TRP A 60 1.37 -14.99 12.39
CA TRP A 60 0.61 -13.76 12.19
C TRP A 60 -0.17 -13.86 10.87
N GLY A 61 -1.23 -13.05 10.72
CA GLY A 61 -2.13 -13.06 9.57
C GLY A 61 -2.17 -11.72 8.87
N THR A 62 -2.21 -11.74 7.53
CA THR A 62 -2.26 -10.53 6.68
C THR A 62 -3.53 -9.73 6.93
N ASP A 63 -4.68 -10.39 7.00
CA ASP A 63 -5.98 -9.73 7.21
C ASP A 63 -6.06 -9.07 8.58
N ARG A 64 -5.59 -9.76 9.63
CA ARG A 64 -5.58 -9.18 10.98
C ARG A 64 -4.72 -7.92 11.05
N LEU A 65 -3.55 -7.95 10.41
CA LEU A 65 -2.67 -6.78 10.32
C LEU A 65 -3.32 -5.68 9.47
N GLY A 66 -3.88 -6.04 8.32
CA GLY A 66 -4.59 -5.15 7.40
C GLY A 66 -5.78 -4.45 8.01
N LEU A 67 -6.63 -5.18 8.74
CA LEU A 67 -7.76 -4.62 9.49
C LEU A 67 -7.31 -3.70 10.63
N THR A 68 -6.16 -3.97 11.25
CA THR A 68 -5.59 -3.06 12.25
C THR A 68 -5.15 -1.74 11.60
N VAL A 69 -4.54 -1.81 10.40
CA VAL A 69 -4.23 -0.61 9.61
C VAL A 69 -5.50 0.09 9.15
N ALA A 70 -6.53 -0.66 8.70
CA ALA A 70 -7.80 -0.10 8.27
C ALA A 70 -8.47 0.71 9.38
N ARG A 71 -8.51 0.17 10.62
CA ARG A 71 -9.03 0.89 11.80
C ARG A 71 -8.24 2.16 12.05
N LEU A 72 -6.90 2.08 12.02
CA LEU A 72 -6.07 3.27 12.16
C LEU A 72 -6.37 4.34 11.09
N VAL A 73 -6.62 3.94 9.84
CA VAL A 73 -7.00 4.86 8.76
C VAL A 73 -8.36 5.49 9.04
N VAL A 74 -9.37 4.67 9.39
CA VAL A 74 -10.72 5.14 9.69
C VAL A 74 -10.72 6.09 10.88
N ASP A 75 -10.09 5.71 11.98
CA ASP A 75 -10.09 6.48 13.23
C ASP A 75 -9.33 7.81 13.11
N ARG A 76 -8.37 7.92 12.19
CA ARG A 76 -7.47 9.09 12.11
C ARG A 76 -7.68 9.98 10.90
N LEU A 77 -8.20 9.44 9.79
CA LEU A 77 -8.24 10.12 8.50
C LEU A 77 -9.65 10.23 7.90
N LEU A 78 -10.65 9.56 8.47
CA LEU A 78 -12.04 9.69 8.05
C LEU A 78 -12.84 10.47 9.11
N PRO A 79 -13.82 11.30 8.69
CA PRO A 79 -14.80 11.85 9.61
C PRO A 79 -15.59 10.75 10.33
N VAL A 80 -16.00 11.01 11.58
CA VAL A 80 -16.62 10.02 12.49
C VAL A 80 -17.83 9.31 11.87
N ASP A 81 -18.64 9.99 11.06
CA ASP A 81 -19.86 9.42 10.44
C ASP A 81 -19.72 9.15 8.94
N ALA A 82 -18.54 9.40 8.35
CA ALA A 82 -18.34 9.19 6.93
C ALA A 82 -18.42 7.69 6.56
N PRO A 83 -18.99 7.35 5.40
CA PRO A 83 -18.89 6.01 4.85
C PRO A 83 -17.44 5.71 4.43
N ILE A 84 -17.10 4.43 4.32
CA ILE A 84 -15.77 4.00 3.89
C ILE A 84 -15.80 3.76 2.38
N THR A 85 -15.20 4.66 1.60
CA THR A 85 -14.95 4.41 0.17
C THR A 85 -13.72 3.53 0.01
N VAL A 86 -13.85 2.45 -0.75
CA VAL A 86 -12.74 1.55 -1.06
C VAL A 86 -12.57 1.35 -2.56
N ALA A 87 -11.32 1.44 -3.02
CA ALA A 87 -10.96 1.09 -4.38
C ALA A 87 -10.52 -0.38 -4.44
N VAL A 88 -10.99 -1.10 -5.46
CA VAL A 88 -10.61 -2.47 -5.77
C VAL A 88 -9.93 -2.50 -7.13
N ASP A 89 -8.76 -3.09 -7.17
CA ASP A 89 -8.01 -3.29 -8.41
C ASP A 89 -7.05 -4.47 -8.27
N ASP A 90 -6.50 -4.93 -9.39
CA ASP A 90 -5.42 -5.90 -9.37
C ASP A 90 -4.14 -5.40 -10.01
N THR A 91 -3.03 -5.95 -9.55
CA THR A 91 -1.74 -5.52 -10.00
C THR A 91 -0.76 -6.68 -10.15
N LEU A 92 -0.02 -6.70 -11.26
CA LEU A 92 0.98 -7.73 -11.51
C LEU A 92 2.34 -7.33 -10.90
N PHE A 93 2.88 -8.20 -10.07
CA PHE A 93 4.27 -8.15 -9.63
C PHE A 93 5.09 -9.11 -10.48
N ARG A 94 5.92 -8.57 -11.39
CA ARG A 94 6.80 -9.40 -12.23
C ARG A 94 7.74 -10.23 -11.37
N ARG A 95 7.81 -11.52 -11.67
CA ARG A 95 8.63 -12.51 -10.96
C ARG A 95 9.18 -13.54 -11.93
N TRP A 96 10.43 -13.91 -11.70
CA TRP A 96 11.15 -14.91 -12.49
C TRP A 96 11.56 -16.11 -11.63
N GLY A 97 11.53 -17.30 -12.22
CA GLY A 97 11.92 -18.56 -11.57
C GLY A 97 10.79 -19.58 -11.48
N LYS A 98 11.09 -20.84 -11.83
CA LYS A 98 10.14 -21.97 -11.89
C LYS A 98 9.51 -22.33 -10.54
N LYS A 99 10.19 -21.99 -9.43
CA LYS A 99 9.77 -22.34 -8.05
C LYS A 99 9.04 -21.20 -7.32
N VAL A 100 8.72 -20.10 -8.00
CA VAL A 100 7.96 -19.01 -7.36
C VAL A 100 6.49 -19.41 -7.31
N TYR A 101 5.95 -19.52 -6.10
CA TYR A 101 4.54 -19.85 -5.87
C TYR A 101 3.60 -18.88 -6.61
N HIS A 102 2.59 -19.43 -7.31
CA HIS A 102 1.62 -18.71 -8.15
C HIS A 102 2.21 -17.62 -9.05
N ALA A 103 3.36 -17.90 -9.67
CA ALA A 103 3.92 -17.07 -10.72
C ALA A 103 3.67 -17.69 -12.11
N PHE A 104 2.80 -17.05 -12.89
CA PHE A 104 2.40 -17.50 -14.22
C PHE A 104 2.38 -16.34 -15.21
N TRP A 105 2.27 -16.66 -16.49
CA TRP A 105 2.06 -15.68 -17.55
C TRP A 105 0.62 -15.20 -17.52
N THR A 106 0.42 -13.88 -17.48
CA THR A 106 -0.91 -13.27 -17.49
C THR A 106 -0.86 -11.89 -18.14
N HIS A 107 -2.03 -11.30 -18.34
CA HIS A 107 -2.14 -9.93 -18.84
C HIS A 107 -1.47 -8.96 -17.85
N ASP A 108 -0.67 -8.05 -18.39
CA ASP A 108 0.03 -6.99 -17.69
C ASP A 108 -0.22 -5.69 -18.45
N GLY A 109 -1.17 -4.88 -17.97
CA GLY A 109 -1.50 -3.59 -18.59
C GLY A 109 -0.29 -2.65 -18.66
N ALA A 110 0.67 -2.81 -17.73
CA ALA A 110 1.92 -2.06 -17.67
C ALA A 110 3.07 -2.70 -18.48
N ALA A 111 2.83 -3.78 -19.22
CA ALA A 111 3.83 -4.35 -20.11
C ALA A 111 4.11 -3.44 -21.32
N GLN A 112 5.40 -3.30 -21.61
CA GLN A 112 5.89 -2.67 -22.83
C GLN A 112 5.80 -3.71 -23.95
N GLY A 113 5.14 -3.34 -25.05
CA GLY A 113 4.92 -4.20 -26.21
C GLY A 113 3.46 -4.62 -26.43
N PRO A 114 3.15 -5.13 -27.64
CA PRO A 114 1.78 -5.30 -28.13
C PRO A 114 1.01 -6.43 -27.44
N ALA A 115 1.71 -7.47 -26.97
CA ALA A 115 1.07 -8.63 -26.35
C ALA A 115 0.53 -8.35 -24.93
N LYS A 116 1.01 -7.30 -24.27
CA LYS A 116 0.64 -6.93 -22.89
C LYS A 116 0.65 -8.13 -21.91
N ILE A 117 1.70 -8.94 -21.99
CA ILE A 117 1.89 -10.11 -21.12
C ILE A 117 3.07 -9.93 -20.17
N GLY A 118 2.92 -10.42 -18.94
CA GLY A 118 3.98 -10.46 -17.95
C GLY A 118 3.92 -11.75 -17.15
N ARG A 119 5.09 -12.25 -16.72
CA ARG A 119 5.18 -13.37 -15.78
C ARG A 119 5.31 -12.85 -14.36
N GLY A 120 4.41 -13.25 -13.47
CA GLY A 120 4.42 -12.72 -12.11
C GLY A 120 3.32 -13.23 -11.21
N ASN A 121 3.25 -12.63 -10.02
CA ASN A 121 2.16 -12.80 -9.07
C ASN A 121 1.13 -11.70 -9.32
N ARG A 122 -0.12 -12.05 -9.63
CA ARG A 122 -1.23 -11.10 -9.75
C ARG A 122 -1.91 -10.96 -8.39
N TRP A 123 -1.99 -9.74 -7.89
CA TRP A 123 -2.53 -9.42 -6.58
C TRP A 123 -3.79 -8.60 -6.72
N VAL A 124 -4.89 -9.05 -6.12
CA VAL A 124 -6.09 -8.23 -5.91
C VAL A 124 -5.90 -7.43 -4.63
N ILE A 125 -6.19 -6.14 -4.69
CA ILE A 125 -5.92 -5.18 -3.62
C ILE A 125 -7.21 -4.41 -3.34
N VAL A 126 -7.52 -4.27 -2.04
CA VAL A 126 -8.51 -3.32 -1.55
C VAL A 126 -7.79 -2.25 -0.74
N GLY A 127 -8.05 -0.99 -1.07
CA GLY A 127 -7.53 0.15 -0.33
C GLY A 127 -8.61 1.17 0.02
N ILE A 128 -8.47 1.81 1.18
CA ILE A 128 -9.37 2.88 1.62
C ILE A 128 -8.96 4.17 0.93
N VAL A 129 -9.92 4.88 0.37
CA VAL A 129 -9.70 6.18 -0.26
C VAL A 129 -9.91 7.27 0.77
N VAL A 130 -8.93 8.16 0.92
CA VAL A 130 -8.98 9.30 1.85
C VAL A 130 -8.67 10.62 1.13
N ARG A 131 -9.23 11.72 1.64
CA ARG A 131 -8.82 13.08 1.24
C ARG A 131 -7.87 13.61 2.29
N LEU A 132 -6.66 13.96 1.88
CA LEU A 132 -5.64 14.54 2.76
C LEU A 132 -5.61 16.06 2.55
N PRO A 133 -5.47 16.88 3.60
CA PRO A 133 -5.60 18.34 3.50
C PRO A 133 -4.52 19.00 2.62
N PHE A 134 -3.42 18.29 2.35
CA PHE A 134 -2.29 18.75 1.54
C PHE A 134 -2.21 18.08 0.16
N CYS A 135 -3.23 17.32 -0.25
CA CYS A 135 -3.31 16.72 -1.58
C CYS A 135 -4.56 17.21 -2.29
N SER A 136 -4.44 17.69 -3.54
CA SER A 136 -5.60 18.09 -4.35
C SER A 136 -6.46 16.91 -4.78
N HIS A 137 -5.89 15.71 -4.83
CA HIS A 137 -6.57 14.49 -5.23
C HIS A 137 -6.65 13.48 -4.07
N PRO A 138 -7.68 12.62 -4.06
CA PRO A 138 -7.77 11.56 -3.06
C PRO A 138 -6.60 10.58 -3.17
N VAL A 139 -6.27 9.96 -2.04
CA VAL A 139 -5.17 9.01 -1.90
C VAL A 139 -5.74 7.64 -1.50
N CYS A 140 -5.35 6.59 -2.21
CA CYS A 140 -5.68 5.22 -1.83
C CYS A 140 -4.64 4.67 -0.87
N LEU A 141 -5.12 4.07 0.22
CA LEU A 141 -4.35 3.43 1.27
C LEU A 141 -4.62 1.92 1.26
N PRO A 142 -3.77 1.09 0.62
CA PRO A 142 -3.95 -0.35 0.56
C PRO A 142 -3.99 -1.01 1.94
N ILE A 143 -4.98 -1.88 2.17
CA ILE A 143 -5.22 -2.54 3.48
C ILE A 143 -5.42 -4.05 3.40
N LEU A 144 -6.01 -4.58 2.33
CA LEU A 144 -6.29 -6.01 2.18
C LEU A 144 -5.81 -6.50 0.82
N PHE A 145 -5.40 -7.78 0.80
CA PHE A 145 -4.71 -8.36 -0.34
C PHE A 145 -5.08 -9.83 -0.52
N ARG A 146 -5.23 -10.25 -1.77
CA ARG A 146 -5.37 -11.66 -2.16
C ARG A 146 -4.46 -11.97 -3.34
N LEU A 147 -3.74 -13.08 -3.25
CA LEU A 147 -2.93 -13.60 -4.34
C LEU A 147 -3.83 -14.43 -5.26
N TRP A 148 -3.92 -14.06 -6.54
CA TRP A 148 -4.68 -14.85 -7.49
C TRP A 148 -3.90 -16.11 -7.88
N GLY A 149 -4.54 -17.27 -7.73
CA GLY A 149 -3.92 -18.59 -7.97
C GLY A 149 -3.79 -18.97 -9.45
N GLY A 150 -4.49 -18.27 -10.34
CA GLY A 150 -4.50 -18.51 -11.78
C GLY A 150 -5.85 -19.05 -12.27
N LYS A 151 -5.89 -19.52 -13.51
CA LYS A 151 -7.12 -20.12 -14.08
C LYS A 151 -7.48 -21.38 -13.29
N GLY A 152 -8.79 -21.58 -13.03
CA GLY A 152 -9.30 -22.73 -12.26
C GLY A 152 -9.30 -22.54 -10.74
N THR A 153 -8.82 -21.39 -10.24
CA THR A 153 -9.00 -20.98 -8.84
C THR A 153 -10.09 -19.92 -8.71
N ALA A 154 -10.35 -19.43 -7.49
CA ALA A 154 -11.20 -18.26 -7.25
C ALA A 154 -10.83 -17.11 -8.21
N SER A 155 -11.85 -16.46 -8.77
CA SER A 155 -11.65 -15.34 -9.68
C SER A 155 -11.19 -14.09 -8.92
N PRO A 156 -10.61 -13.08 -9.59
CA PRO A 156 -10.32 -11.81 -8.95
C PRO A 156 -11.54 -11.15 -8.29
N VAL A 157 -12.74 -11.37 -8.86
CA VAL A 157 -14.01 -10.88 -8.33
C VAL A 157 -14.40 -11.61 -7.04
N ASP A 158 -14.20 -12.93 -6.97
CA ASP A 158 -14.43 -13.72 -5.75
C ASP A 158 -13.46 -13.29 -4.64
N LEU A 159 -12.18 -13.10 -4.99
CA LEU A 159 -11.16 -12.64 -4.05
C LEU A 159 -11.43 -11.21 -3.53
N ALA A 160 -11.96 -10.33 -4.38
CA ALA A 160 -12.42 -9.01 -3.95
C ALA A 160 -13.61 -9.12 -2.98
N SER A 161 -14.58 -9.99 -3.27
CA SER A 161 -15.72 -10.26 -2.39
C SER A 161 -15.30 -10.74 -1.00
N GLU A 162 -14.32 -11.65 -0.91
CA GLU A 162 -13.76 -12.10 0.37
C GLU A 162 -13.23 -10.93 1.19
N MET A 163 -12.46 -10.03 0.57
CA MET A 163 -11.88 -8.88 1.26
C MET A 163 -12.95 -7.86 1.67
N LEU A 164 -13.95 -7.61 0.82
CA LEU A 164 -15.08 -6.74 1.16
C LEU A 164 -15.92 -7.32 2.31
N THR A 165 -16.11 -8.64 2.35
CA THR A 165 -16.81 -9.33 3.44
C THR A 165 -16.08 -9.17 4.76
N VAL A 166 -14.77 -9.41 4.77
CA VAL A 166 -13.93 -9.23 5.97
C VAL A 166 -13.94 -7.76 6.43
N LEU A 167 -13.94 -6.81 5.49
CA LEU A 167 -14.00 -5.39 5.82
C LEU A 167 -15.37 -4.98 6.40
N ALA A 168 -16.48 -5.41 5.80
CA ALA A 168 -17.83 -5.14 6.29
C ALA A 168 -18.06 -5.70 7.69
N GLN A 169 -17.55 -6.90 7.97
CA GLN A 169 -17.59 -7.49 9.31
C GLN A 169 -16.75 -6.71 10.34
N ALA A 170 -15.66 -6.07 9.90
CA ALA A 170 -14.81 -5.29 10.77
C ALA A 170 -15.37 -3.89 11.10
N PHE A 171 -16.30 -3.40 10.27
CA PHE A 171 -16.96 -2.10 10.41
C PHE A 171 -18.47 -2.22 10.21
N PRO A 172 -19.20 -2.95 11.08
CA PRO A 172 -20.62 -3.24 10.90
C PRO A 172 -21.49 -1.97 10.91
N ASP A 173 -21.03 -0.91 11.59
CA ASP A 173 -21.74 0.36 11.71
C ASP A 173 -21.44 1.34 10.56
N LYS A 174 -20.63 0.93 9.58
CA LYS A 174 -20.22 1.76 8.45
C LYS A 174 -20.75 1.21 7.14
N GLN A 175 -21.31 2.10 6.32
CA GLN A 175 -21.54 1.80 4.91
C GLN A 175 -20.20 1.77 4.17
N ILE A 176 -19.98 0.71 3.39
CA ILE A 176 -18.79 0.58 2.55
C ILE A 176 -19.17 0.78 1.09
N HIS A 177 -18.55 1.75 0.44
CA HIS A 177 -18.73 2.00 -0.98
C HIS A 177 -17.52 1.50 -1.77
N ALA A 178 -17.64 0.31 -2.35
CA ALA A 178 -16.61 -0.26 -3.22
C ALA A 178 -16.71 0.33 -4.64
N VAL A 179 -15.55 0.65 -5.21
CA VAL A 179 -15.40 1.05 -6.61
C VAL A 179 -14.36 0.18 -7.29
N GLY A 180 -14.71 -0.35 -8.46
CA GLY A 180 -13.84 -1.19 -9.27
C GLY A 180 -13.94 -0.81 -10.75
N ASP A 181 -12.97 -1.23 -11.54
CA ASP A 181 -13.01 -1.02 -12.98
C ASP A 181 -14.04 -1.95 -13.66
N ALA A 182 -14.07 -1.97 -14.99
CA ALA A 182 -15.00 -2.80 -15.75
C ALA A 182 -14.78 -4.32 -15.56
N ALA A 183 -13.66 -4.79 -15.00
CA ALA A 183 -13.43 -6.20 -14.71
C ALA A 183 -14.08 -6.64 -13.38
N TYR A 184 -14.40 -5.70 -12.49
CA TYR A 184 -15.02 -5.96 -11.19
C TYR A 184 -16.55 -5.86 -11.24
N HIS A 185 -17.17 -6.82 -11.92
CA HIS A 185 -18.63 -7.01 -11.90
C HIS A 185 -18.98 -8.48 -11.64
N GLY A 186 -20.07 -8.74 -10.92
CA GLY A 186 -20.52 -10.10 -10.65
C GLY A 186 -21.24 -10.25 -9.31
N ARG A 187 -22.11 -11.25 -9.20
CA ARG A 187 -22.92 -11.51 -7.99
C ARG A 187 -22.10 -11.67 -6.71
N ALA A 188 -20.86 -12.16 -6.81
CA ALA A 188 -19.98 -12.28 -5.65
C ALA A 188 -19.76 -10.92 -4.96
N LEU A 189 -19.79 -9.80 -5.68
CA LEU A 189 -19.63 -8.45 -5.10
C LEU A 189 -20.90 -7.92 -4.41
N LEU A 190 -22.01 -8.67 -4.39
CA LEU A 190 -23.20 -8.34 -3.60
C LEU A 190 -23.00 -8.72 -2.12
N VAL A 191 -22.05 -8.04 -1.48
CA VAL A 191 -21.72 -8.25 -0.07
C VAL A 191 -22.60 -7.35 0.79
N ALA A 192 -23.26 -7.93 1.80
CA ALA A 192 -24.09 -7.17 2.73
C ALA A 192 -23.29 -6.09 3.47
N GLY A 193 -23.88 -4.90 3.67
CA GLY A 193 -23.19 -3.73 4.23
C GLY A 193 -22.30 -2.99 3.23
N THR A 194 -22.32 -3.39 1.95
CA THR A 194 -21.52 -2.75 0.90
C THR A 194 -22.35 -2.38 -0.32
N THR A 195 -21.88 -1.38 -1.07
CA THR A 195 -22.35 -1.09 -2.43
C THR A 195 -21.18 -1.22 -3.40
N ILE A 196 -21.43 -1.60 -4.65
CA ILE A 196 -20.42 -1.64 -5.71
C ILE A 196 -20.78 -0.66 -6.83
N THR A 197 -19.82 0.13 -7.28
CA THR A 197 -19.89 0.92 -8.51
C THR A 197 -18.80 0.46 -9.47
N THR A 198 -19.18 0.13 -10.70
CA THR A 198 -18.27 -0.35 -11.75
C THR A 198 -18.63 0.28 -13.09
N ARG A 199 -17.66 0.31 -14.01
CA ARG A 199 -17.91 0.73 -15.39
C ARG A 199 -18.71 -0.32 -16.14
N LEU A 200 -19.75 0.15 -16.80
CA LEU A 200 -20.61 -0.69 -17.62
C LEU A 200 -20.02 -0.82 -19.03
N PRO A 201 -19.85 -2.04 -19.58
CA PRO A 201 -19.44 -2.21 -20.97
C PRO A 201 -20.56 -1.77 -21.91
N ALA A 202 -20.19 -1.25 -23.09
CA ALA A 202 -21.14 -0.66 -24.04
C ALA A 202 -22.25 -1.62 -24.50
N ASN A 203 -21.98 -2.93 -24.49
CA ASN A 203 -22.89 -3.99 -24.88
C ASN A 203 -23.67 -4.61 -23.70
N ALA A 204 -23.65 -4.00 -22.52
CA ALA A 204 -24.37 -4.52 -21.36
C ALA A 204 -25.88 -4.56 -21.61
N ALA A 205 -26.50 -5.70 -21.30
CA ALA A 205 -27.95 -5.85 -21.33
C ALA A 205 -28.54 -5.47 -19.98
N LEU A 206 -29.19 -4.31 -19.93
CA LEU A 206 -29.94 -3.83 -18.77
C LEU A 206 -31.43 -4.18 -18.89
N TYR A 207 -32.09 -4.30 -17.75
CA TYR A 207 -33.51 -4.62 -17.64
C TYR A 207 -34.18 -3.64 -16.68
N ALA A 208 -35.49 -3.42 -16.88
CA ALA A 208 -36.29 -2.69 -15.92
C ALA A 208 -36.31 -3.43 -14.55
N PRO A 209 -36.57 -2.71 -13.45
CA PRO A 209 -36.70 -3.31 -12.12
C PRO A 209 -37.65 -4.50 -12.08
N THR A 210 -37.45 -5.38 -11.10
CA THR A 210 -38.31 -6.56 -10.90
C THR A 210 -39.77 -6.11 -10.70
N PRO A 211 -40.72 -6.56 -11.56
CA PRO A 211 -42.11 -6.17 -11.44
C PRO A 211 -42.75 -6.79 -10.18
N PRO A 212 -43.83 -6.20 -9.64
CA PRO A 212 -44.53 -6.75 -8.50
C PRO A 212 -45.09 -8.16 -8.80
N PRO A 213 -45.17 -9.06 -7.80
CA PRO A 213 -45.79 -10.37 -7.98
C PRO A 213 -47.22 -10.23 -8.48
N THR A 214 -47.59 -10.99 -9.51
CA THR A 214 -48.92 -10.92 -10.14
C THR A 214 -50.00 -11.73 -9.41
N GLY A 215 -49.63 -12.51 -8.39
CA GLY A 215 -50.53 -13.43 -7.69
C GLY A 215 -50.95 -14.67 -8.49
N ARG A 216 -50.52 -14.80 -9.76
CA ARG A 216 -50.85 -15.94 -10.62
C ARG A 216 -49.94 -17.14 -10.34
N ARG A 217 -50.44 -18.35 -10.62
CA ARG A 217 -49.68 -19.60 -10.45
C ARG A 217 -48.46 -19.60 -11.38
N GLY A 218 -47.26 -19.71 -10.82
CA GLY A 218 -46.00 -19.76 -11.56
C GLY A 218 -44.82 -19.15 -10.79
N ARG A 219 -43.62 -19.21 -11.35
CA ARG A 219 -42.43 -18.55 -10.78
C ARG A 219 -42.55 -17.03 -11.01
N PRO A 220 -42.47 -16.18 -9.98
CA PRO A 220 -42.47 -14.72 -10.16
C PRO A 220 -41.35 -14.26 -11.09
N ALA A 221 -41.62 -13.22 -11.88
CA ALA A 221 -40.61 -12.60 -12.73
C ALA A 221 -39.48 -12.01 -11.86
N LYS A 222 -38.23 -12.19 -12.29
CA LYS A 222 -37.03 -11.72 -11.58
C LYS A 222 -36.41 -10.45 -12.18
N LYS A 223 -36.98 -9.96 -13.28
CA LYS A 223 -36.56 -8.77 -14.01
C LYS A 223 -37.71 -8.29 -14.87
N GLY A 224 -37.79 -6.98 -15.12
CA GLY A 224 -38.72 -6.42 -16.08
C GLY A 224 -38.20 -6.55 -17.52
N ASP A 225 -38.80 -5.75 -18.40
CA ASP A 225 -38.46 -5.72 -19.82
C ASP A 225 -37.02 -5.28 -20.06
N ARG A 226 -36.45 -5.71 -21.18
CA ARG A 226 -35.11 -5.30 -21.58
C ARG A 226 -35.12 -3.81 -21.91
N LEU A 227 -34.19 -3.06 -21.33
CA LEU A 227 -34.02 -1.64 -21.66
C LEU A 227 -33.35 -1.48 -23.04
N PRO A 228 -33.55 -0.34 -23.72
CA PRO A 228 -32.82 0.01 -24.94
C PRO A 228 -31.30 0.01 -24.75
N THR A 229 -30.55 0.18 -25.85
CA THR A 229 -29.09 0.27 -25.76
C THR A 229 -28.67 1.52 -24.97
N LEU A 230 -27.44 1.55 -24.45
CA LEU A 230 -26.93 2.70 -23.72
C LEU A 230 -26.93 3.98 -24.56
N ALA A 231 -26.73 3.87 -25.88
CA ALA A 231 -26.78 5.01 -26.80
C ALA A 231 -28.21 5.54 -26.94
N ASP A 232 -29.21 4.67 -27.07
CA ASP A 232 -30.61 5.06 -27.18
C ASP A 232 -31.15 5.65 -25.86
N LEU A 233 -30.74 5.05 -24.73
CA LEU A 233 -31.02 5.59 -23.40
C LEU A 233 -30.39 6.98 -23.26
N ALA A 234 -29.14 7.17 -23.68
CA ALA A 234 -28.48 8.47 -23.64
C ALA A 234 -29.16 9.53 -24.52
N ALA A 235 -29.70 9.14 -25.68
CA ALA A 235 -30.39 10.03 -26.62
C ALA A 235 -31.72 10.56 -26.06
N THR A 236 -32.39 9.77 -25.22
CA THR A 236 -33.71 10.12 -24.62
C THR A 236 -33.62 10.50 -23.14
N ALA A 237 -32.43 10.46 -22.55
CA ALA A 237 -32.21 10.74 -21.14
C ALA A 237 -32.48 12.20 -20.77
N SER A 238 -33.05 12.40 -19.58
CA SER A 238 -33.11 13.71 -18.92
C SER A 238 -31.78 14.01 -18.24
N TRP A 239 -30.95 14.80 -18.91
CA TRP A 239 -29.62 15.18 -18.44
C TRP A 239 -29.69 16.33 -17.43
N ARG A 240 -28.99 16.18 -16.31
CA ARG A 240 -28.73 17.28 -15.36
C ARG A 240 -27.27 17.71 -15.43
N THR A 241 -27.03 19.01 -15.59
CA THR A 241 -25.67 19.57 -15.50
C THR A 241 -25.27 19.67 -14.03
N VAL A 242 -24.11 19.15 -13.69
CA VAL A 242 -23.59 19.07 -12.33
C VAL A 242 -22.11 19.43 -12.30
N THR A 243 -21.68 19.92 -11.15
CA THR A 243 -20.26 20.13 -10.85
C THR A 243 -19.74 18.92 -10.08
N VAL A 244 -18.61 18.38 -10.50
CA VAL A 244 -17.95 17.22 -9.87
C VAL A 244 -16.48 17.51 -9.63
N HIS A 245 -15.98 17.08 -8.47
CA HIS A 245 -14.57 17.08 -8.16
C HIS A 245 -13.93 15.74 -8.51
N ARG A 246 -13.13 15.69 -9.56
CA ARG A 246 -12.45 14.47 -10.04
C ARG A 246 -11.05 14.79 -10.53
N TYR A 247 -10.13 13.86 -10.30
CA TYR A 247 -8.74 13.98 -10.75
C TYR A 247 -8.04 15.28 -10.29
N GLY A 248 -8.39 15.78 -9.09
CA GLY A 248 -7.81 17.00 -8.51
C GLY A 248 -8.32 18.31 -9.13
N ARG A 249 -9.43 18.28 -9.85
CA ARG A 249 -10.04 19.47 -10.45
C ARG A 249 -11.57 19.42 -10.38
N THR A 250 -12.16 20.59 -10.46
CA THR A 250 -13.60 20.78 -10.55
C THR A 250 -14.01 20.84 -12.02
N ASP A 251 -14.79 19.85 -12.47
CA ASP A 251 -15.31 19.77 -13.83
C ASP A 251 -16.83 19.92 -13.82
N THR A 252 -17.39 20.51 -14.87
CA THR A 252 -18.84 20.51 -15.13
C THR A 252 -19.16 19.38 -16.10
N VAL A 253 -20.10 18.50 -15.75
CA VAL A 253 -20.53 17.37 -16.59
C VAL A 253 -22.05 17.27 -16.60
N ALA A 254 -22.62 16.61 -17.60
CA ALA A 254 -24.02 16.23 -17.59
C ALA A 254 -24.17 14.78 -17.11
N VAL A 255 -25.11 14.53 -16.21
CA VAL A 255 -25.40 13.20 -15.66
C VAL A 255 -26.85 12.84 -15.88
N ALA A 256 -27.12 11.60 -16.26
CA ALA A 256 -28.46 11.01 -16.26
C ALA A 256 -28.45 9.72 -15.45
N MET A 257 -29.53 9.45 -14.72
CA MET A 257 -29.67 8.26 -13.89
C MET A 257 -30.95 7.51 -14.26
N THR A 258 -30.88 6.18 -14.21
CA THR A 258 -32.04 5.32 -14.49
C THR A 258 -31.97 4.08 -13.61
N ASP A 259 -33.04 3.81 -12.85
CA ASP A 259 -33.17 2.58 -12.07
C ASP A 259 -33.26 1.37 -13.01
N CYS A 260 -32.42 0.38 -12.79
CA CYS A 260 -32.32 -0.78 -13.68
C CYS A 260 -31.71 -2.00 -12.97
N LEU A 261 -31.75 -3.14 -13.66
CA LEU A 261 -31.05 -4.36 -13.28
C LEU A 261 -29.99 -4.69 -14.34
N TRP A 262 -28.77 -4.96 -13.90
CA TRP A 262 -27.79 -5.63 -14.74
C TRP A 262 -27.82 -7.14 -14.47
N TYR A 263 -28.89 -7.79 -14.95
CA TYR A 263 -29.23 -9.16 -14.57
C TYR A 263 -28.14 -10.20 -14.85
N GLY A 264 -27.37 -10.01 -15.94
CA GLY A 264 -26.26 -10.89 -16.30
C GLY A 264 -25.10 -10.86 -15.32
N ALA A 265 -24.84 -9.71 -14.68
CA ALA A 265 -23.74 -9.56 -13.72
C ALA A 265 -24.22 -9.71 -12.27
N PHE A 266 -25.32 -9.05 -11.91
CA PHE A 266 -25.78 -8.91 -10.52
C PHE A 266 -27.15 -9.57 -10.24
N GLY A 267 -27.74 -10.27 -11.21
CA GLY A 267 -29.05 -10.91 -11.02
C GLY A 267 -30.18 -9.90 -10.77
N ASP A 268 -31.06 -10.23 -9.83
CA ASP A 268 -32.23 -9.42 -9.47
C ASP A 268 -31.91 -8.31 -8.46
N ALA A 269 -30.63 -8.05 -8.18
CA ALA A 269 -30.20 -6.95 -7.32
C ALA A 269 -30.55 -5.59 -7.96
N ALA A 270 -31.30 -4.77 -7.23
CA ALA A 270 -31.65 -3.42 -7.64
C ALA A 270 -30.38 -2.56 -7.79
N GLY A 271 -30.30 -1.83 -8.89
CA GLY A 271 -29.19 -0.92 -9.16
C GLY A 271 -29.61 0.27 -10.01
N ARG A 272 -28.62 1.07 -10.38
CA ARG A 272 -28.81 2.27 -11.19
C ARG A 272 -27.76 2.34 -12.28
N LEU A 273 -28.20 2.68 -13.48
CA LEU A 273 -27.37 3.19 -14.55
C LEU A 273 -27.07 4.66 -14.27
N VAL A 274 -25.80 5.05 -14.38
CA VAL A 274 -25.37 6.44 -14.38
C VAL A 274 -24.64 6.71 -15.70
N LEU A 275 -25.22 7.55 -16.54
CA LEU A 275 -24.59 8.05 -17.75
C LEU A 275 -23.95 9.40 -17.47
N VAL A 276 -22.74 9.60 -17.99
CA VAL A 276 -21.98 10.86 -17.88
C VAL A 276 -21.64 11.34 -19.28
N ARG A 277 -21.81 12.64 -19.50
CA ARG A 277 -21.49 13.31 -20.75
C ARG A 277 -20.67 14.56 -20.46
N GLU A 278 -19.56 14.71 -21.18
CA GLU A 278 -18.69 15.87 -21.11
C GLU A 278 -19.33 17.07 -21.84
N PRO A 279 -19.01 18.31 -21.46
CA PRO A 279 -19.45 19.49 -22.18
C PRO A 279 -18.99 19.45 -23.65
N GLY A 280 -19.91 19.74 -24.58
CA GLY A 280 -19.61 19.76 -26.02
C GLY A 280 -19.39 18.39 -26.66
N ALA A 281 -19.64 17.29 -25.94
CA ALA A 281 -19.61 15.96 -26.53
C ALA A 281 -20.75 15.78 -27.55
N GLY A 282 -20.39 15.47 -28.80
CA GLY A 282 -21.35 15.22 -29.89
C GLY A 282 -21.91 13.79 -29.94
N THR A 283 -21.49 12.91 -29.03
CA THR A 283 -21.95 11.51 -28.95
C THR A 283 -22.65 11.26 -27.62
N GLY A 284 -23.73 10.47 -27.65
CA GLY A 284 -24.72 10.33 -26.57
C GLY A 284 -24.18 10.37 -25.12
N TYR A 285 -23.12 9.62 -24.80
CA TYR A 285 -22.47 9.62 -23.49
C TYR A 285 -20.97 9.28 -23.59
N ASP A 286 -20.18 9.66 -22.59
CA ASP A 286 -18.73 9.42 -22.50
C ASP A 286 -18.37 8.29 -21.52
N LEU A 287 -19.18 8.12 -20.47
CA LEU A 287 -19.00 7.08 -19.46
C LEU A 287 -20.37 6.54 -19.02
N ALA A 288 -20.47 5.22 -18.92
CA ALA A 288 -21.61 4.54 -18.31
C ALA A 288 -21.12 3.75 -17.10
N LEU A 289 -21.81 3.94 -15.97
CA LEU A 289 -21.56 3.23 -14.72
C LEU A 289 -22.80 2.45 -14.32
N PHE A 290 -22.59 1.32 -13.67
CA PHE A 290 -23.62 0.63 -12.92
C PHE A 290 -23.26 0.65 -11.44
N THR A 291 -24.24 0.95 -10.59
CA THR A 291 -24.07 0.93 -9.15
C THR A 291 -25.22 0.20 -8.44
N THR A 292 -24.90 -0.49 -7.35
CA THR A 292 -25.91 -0.99 -6.39
C THR A 292 -26.23 0.03 -5.30
N ASP A 293 -25.50 1.15 -5.22
CA ASP A 293 -25.85 2.27 -4.38
C ASP A 293 -27.12 2.93 -4.93
N ARG A 294 -28.17 2.96 -4.12
CA ARG A 294 -29.47 3.56 -4.47
C ARG A 294 -29.73 4.92 -3.84
N THR A 295 -28.81 5.41 -3.02
CA THR A 295 -28.99 6.59 -2.18
C THR A 295 -28.17 7.77 -2.66
N SER A 296 -26.93 7.54 -3.10
CA SER A 296 -26.06 8.62 -3.54
C SER A 296 -26.59 9.33 -4.78
N THR A 297 -26.41 10.64 -4.84
CA THR A 297 -26.66 11.44 -6.04
C THR A 297 -25.68 11.07 -7.17
N GLY A 298 -26.04 11.35 -8.43
CA GLY A 298 -25.16 11.05 -9.56
C GLY A 298 -23.79 11.77 -9.52
N GLU A 299 -23.66 12.94 -8.90
CA GLU A 299 -22.40 13.68 -8.81
C GLU A 299 -21.42 12.94 -7.90
N HIS A 300 -21.86 12.60 -6.67
CA HIS A 300 -21.12 11.77 -5.75
C HIS A 300 -20.73 10.40 -6.35
N LEU A 301 -21.60 9.78 -7.17
CA LEU A 301 -21.25 8.51 -7.84
C LEU A 301 -20.15 8.69 -8.90
N VAL A 302 -20.19 9.80 -9.65
CA VAL A 302 -19.16 10.14 -10.64
C VAL A 302 -17.85 10.48 -9.96
N GLU A 303 -17.87 11.30 -8.90
CA GLU A 303 -16.69 11.60 -8.10
C GLU A 303 -16.08 10.31 -7.55
N ARG A 304 -16.87 9.51 -6.81
CA ARG A 304 -16.42 8.25 -6.21
C ARG A 304 -15.81 7.30 -7.23
N TYR A 305 -16.41 7.17 -8.41
CA TYR A 305 -15.84 6.34 -9.47
C TYR A 305 -14.52 6.89 -10.00
N ALA A 306 -14.34 8.21 -10.07
CA ALA A 306 -13.06 8.82 -10.40
C ALA A 306 -12.00 8.59 -9.31
N GLU A 307 -12.40 8.60 -8.03
CA GLU A 307 -11.50 8.33 -6.90
C GLU A 307 -10.89 6.91 -6.97
N ARG A 308 -11.52 5.96 -7.67
CA ARG A 308 -10.96 4.63 -7.98
C ARG A 308 -9.53 4.73 -8.51
N TRP A 309 -9.25 5.73 -9.36
CA TRP A 309 -7.93 5.90 -9.97
C TRP A 309 -6.80 6.10 -8.95
N SER A 310 -7.11 6.53 -7.72
CA SER A 310 -6.11 6.72 -6.65
C SER A 310 -5.36 5.43 -6.28
N ILE A 311 -5.89 4.24 -6.59
CA ILE A 311 -5.20 2.96 -6.39
C ILE A 311 -4.01 2.77 -7.34
N GLU A 312 -4.03 3.39 -8.52
CA GLU A 312 -2.96 3.27 -9.52
C GLU A 312 -1.67 3.96 -9.05
N PRO A 313 -1.69 5.23 -8.60
CA PRO A 313 -0.55 5.84 -7.92
C PRO A 313 -0.11 5.06 -6.67
N ALA A 314 -1.04 4.48 -5.90
CA ALA A 314 -0.69 3.68 -4.73
C ALA A 314 0.08 2.41 -5.12
N ASN A 315 -0.34 1.72 -6.18
CA ASN A 315 0.33 0.56 -6.76
C ASN A 315 1.72 0.92 -7.31
N ALA A 316 1.83 2.03 -8.05
CA ALA A 316 3.10 2.54 -8.57
C ALA A 316 4.07 2.86 -7.42
N THR A 317 3.60 3.58 -6.40
CA THR A 317 4.36 3.92 -5.19
C THR A 317 4.91 2.68 -4.49
N GLY A 318 4.07 1.68 -4.23
CA GLY A 318 4.51 0.45 -3.57
C GLY A 318 5.55 -0.29 -4.38
N LYS A 319 5.35 -0.40 -5.69
CA LYS A 319 6.27 -1.11 -6.58
C LYS A 319 7.62 -0.40 -6.73
N GLN A 320 7.59 0.89 -7.04
CA GLN A 320 8.75 1.67 -7.48
C GLN A 320 9.44 2.34 -6.30
N LEU A 321 8.68 3.06 -5.47
CA LEU A 321 9.24 3.93 -4.43
C LEU A 321 9.53 3.21 -3.13
N LEU A 322 8.64 2.30 -2.69
CA LEU A 322 8.87 1.48 -1.49
C LEU A 322 9.52 0.14 -1.82
N GLY A 323 9.59 -0.25 -3.09
CA GLY A 323 10.33 -1.44 -3.53
C GLY A 323 9.73 -2.77 -3.10
N VAL A 324 8.41 -2.85 -2.89
CA VAL A 324 7.67 -4.08 -2.57
C VAL A 324 7.96 -5.19 -3.60
N GLY A 325 8.23 -4.78 -4.84
CA GLY A 325 8.62 -5.66 -5.94
C GLY A 325 9.99 -6.32 -5.82
N GLN A 326 10.87 -5.87 -4.93
CA GLN A 326 12.26 -6.35 -4.84
C GLN A 326 12.39 -7.67 -4.07
N ALA A 327 11.34 -8.10 -3.35
CA ALA A 327 11.33 -9.37 -2.64
C ALA A 327 11.48 -10.57 -3.59
N ARG A 328 12.38 -11.50 -3.23
CA ARG A 328 12.74 -12.69 -4.04
C ARG A 328 12.22 -13.99 -3.43
N ASN A 329 11.01 -13.94 -2.88
CA ASN A 329 10.40 -15.08 -2.19
C ASN A 329 9.92 -16.15 -3.17
N ARG A 330 9.97 -17.41 -2.72
CA ARG A 330 9.56 -18.58 -3.52
C ARG A 330 8.45 -19.38 -2.87
N VAL A 331 8.52 -19.56 -1.55
CA VAL A 331 7.56 -20.36 -0.77
C VAL A 331 6.27 -19.61 -0.54
N GLN A 332 5.16 -20.34 -0.51
CA GLN A 332 3.78 -19.83 -0.42
C GLN A 332 3.62 -18.71 0.62
N ARG A 333 3.80 -19.01 1.91
CA ARG A 333 3.56 -18.03 2.99
C ARG A 333 4.41 -16.77 2.84
N ALA A 334 5.66 -16.88 2.39
CA ALA A 334 6.53 -15.73 2.23
C ALA A 334 6.11 -14.84 1.04
N VAL A 335 5.66 -15.45 -0.07
CA VAL A 335 5.06 -14.72 -1.20
C VAL A 335 3.80 -14.01 -0.73
N GLU A 336 2.91 -14.75 -0.07
CA GLU A 336 1.61 -14.26 0.40
C GLU A 336 1.72 -13.14 1.45
N ARG A 337 2.84 -13.02 2.17
CA ARG A 337 2.98 -12.05 3.28
C ARG A 337 3.82 -10.84 2.98
N THR A 338 4.78 -10.93 2.07
CA THR A 338 5.74 -9.83 1.86
C THR A 338 5.16 -8.69 1.04
N VAL A 339 4.31 -9.00 0.05
CA VAL A 339 3.61 -7.95 -0.71
C VAL A 339 2.63 -7.19 0.19
N PRO A 340 1.74 -7.85 0.95
CA PRO A 340 0.88 -7.17 1.91
C PRO A 340 1.66 -6.35 2.93
N PHE A 341 2.71 -6.93 3.54
CA PHE A 341 3.55 -6.21 4.51
C PHE A 341 4.10 -4.90 3.94
N GLY A 342 4.64 -4.93 2.72
CA GLY A 342 5.20 -3.73 2.10
C GLY A 342 4.15 -2.64 1.86
N PHE A 343 2.99 -2.99 1.31
CA PHE A 343 1.91 -2.02 1.11
C PHE A 343 1.31 -1.50 2.42
N LEU A 344 1.22 -2.34 3.45
CA LEU A 344 0.77 -1.88 4.76
C LEU A 344 1.77 -0.89 5.37
N VAL A 345 3.08 -1.08 5.17
CA VAL A 345 4.09 -0.08 5.55
C VAL A 345 3.93 1.21 4.74
N GLN A 346 3.63 1.15 3.44
CA GLN A 346 3.31 2.35 2.66
C GLN A 346 2.14 3.12 3.28
N THR A 347 1.05 2.45 3.63
CA THR A 347 -0.09 3.07 4.29
C THR A 347 0.32 3.70 5.62
N LEU A 348 1.14 3.02 6.43
CA LEU A 348 1.63 3.55 7.71
C LEU A 348 2.49 4.81 7.56
N VAL A 349 3.32 4.89 6.51
CA VAL A 349 4.10 6.10 6.22
C VAL A 349 3.17 7.29 5.93
N ILE A 350 2.13 7.07 5.13
CA ILE A 350 1.16 8.14 4.78
C ILE A 350 0.35 8.55 6.01
N VAL A 351 -0.14 7.60 6.81
CA VAL A 351 -0.86 7.89 8.06
C VAL A 351 0.02 8.69 9.02
N TRP A 352 1.27 8.27 9.22
CA TRP A 352 2.21 9.03 10.05
C TRP A 352 2.41 10.44 9.52
N TYR A 353 2.63 10.58 8.22
CA TYR A 353 2.84 11.90 7.61
C TYR A 353 1.60 12.78 7.82
N ALA A 354 0.41 12.27 7.53
CA ALA A 354 -0.83 13.04 7.67
C ALA A 354 -1.15 13.46 9.11
N THR A 355 -0.77 12.64 10.11
CA THR A 355 -1.17 12.86 11.51
C THR A 355 -0.10 13.51 12.38
N SER A 356 1.15 13.51 11.93
CA SER A 356 2.30 13.84 12.78
C SER A 356 3.48 14.41 11.99
N GLY A 357 3.65 13.98 10.74
CA GLY A 357 4.81 14.32 9.93
C GLY A 357 4.62 15.55 9.05
N TYR A 358 3.41 15.98 8.71
CA TYR A 358 3.18 17.07 7.76
C TYR A 358 3.59 18.42 8.36
N HIS A 359 4.30 19.23 7.58
CA HIS A 359 4.56 20.62 7.89
C HIS A 359 4.46 21.45 6.59
N PRO A 360 3.85 22.66 6.62
CA PRO A 360 3.75 23.52 5.43
C PRO A 360 5.10 23.77 4.73
N ASP A 361 6.17 23.93 5.52
CA ASP A 361 7.52 24.19 5.00
C ASP A 361 8.20 23.00 4.30
N ASP A 362 7.58 21.82 4.28
CA ASP A 362 8.14 20.64 3.60
C ASP A 362 8.37 20.92 2.10
N LEU A 363 7.50 21.73 1.49
CA LEU A 363 7.64 22.16 0.10
C LEU A 363 8.76 23.19 -0.05
N THR A 364 8.88 24.15 0.86
CA THR A 364 9.96 25.14 0.87
C THR A 364 11.32 24.46 0.91
N GLY A 365 11.50 23.48 1.79
CA GLY A 365 12.73 22.68 1.86
C GLY A 365 13.00 21.89 0.57
N ARG A 366 11.95 21.37 -0.08
CA ARG A 366 12.09 20.68 -1.37
C ARG A 366 12.46 21.63 -2.51
N HIS A 367 11.84 22.78 -2.62
CA HIS A 367 12.19 23.79 -3.63
C HIS A 367 13.61 24.31 -3.42
N ALA A 368 14.06 24.46 -2.17
CA ALA A 368 15.44 24.84 -1.89
C ALA A 368 16.45 23.75 -2.30
N ALA A 369 16.13 22.48 -2.08
CA ALA A 369 17.00 21.36 -2.43
C ALA A 369 16.98 21.02 -3.94
N GLU A 370 15.84 21.21 -4.60
CA GLU A 370 15.61 20.86 -6.00
C GLU A 370 14.91 22.02 -6.73
N PRO A 371 15.61 23.14 -6.96
CA PRO A 371 15.01 24.39 -7.45
C PRO A 371 14.43 24.31 -8.87
N TRP A 372 14.74 23.26 -9.62
CA TRP A 372 14.18 23.01 -10.96
C TRP A 372 12.75 22.43 -10.93
N TYR A 373 12.22 22.02 -9.77
CA TYR A 373 10.83 21.59 -9.62
C TYR A 373 9.89 22.73 -9.20
N THR A 374 9.81 23.77 -10.04
CA THR A 374 9.03 24.99 -9.77
C THR A 374 7.53 24.74 -9.58
N ASP A 375 6.99 23.72 -10.24
CA ASP A 375 5.55 23.41 -10.24
C ASP A 375 5.12 22.48 -9.09
N LYS A 376 6.05 22.04 -8.23
CA LYS A 376 5.73 21.10 -7.16
C LYS A 376 4.97 21.82 -6.04
N SER A 377 3.65 21.69 -6.05
CA SER A 377 2.77 22.33 -5.06
C SER A 377 2.32 21.41 -3.92
N GLU A 378 2.66 20.11 -3.98
CA GLU A 378 2.15 19.10 -3.04
C GLU A 378 3.22 18.06 -2.68
N PRO A 379 3.20 17.53 -1.44
CA PRO A 379 4.09 16.45 -1.05
C PRO A 379 3.71 15.15 -1.77
N ALA A 380 4.70 14.51 -2.36
CA ALA A 380 4.64 13.17 -2.92
C ALA A 380 5.09 12.15 -1.86
N PHE A 381 4.81 10.87 -2.08
CA PHE A 381 5.22 9.80 -1.16
C PHE A 381 6.73 9.79 -0.87
N GLU A 382 7.56 10.17 -1.84
CA GLU A 382 9.00 10.29 -1.64
C GLU A 382 9.37 11.32 -0.57
N ASP A 383 8.63 12.44 -0.49
CA ASP A 383 8.81 13.48 0.52
C ASP A 383 8.48 12.95 1.91
N MET A 384 7.35 12.26 2.01
CA MET A 384 6.87 11.63 3.24
C MET A 384 7.90 10.61 3.75
N LEU A 385 8.40 9.76 2.84
CA LEU A 385 9.40 8.75 3.15
C LEU A 385 10.76 9.36 3.52
N ALA A 386 11.20 10.40 2.81
CA ALA A 386 12.45 11.11 3.10
C ALA A 386 12.39 11.82 4.45
N LYS A 387 11.25 12.48 4.78
CA LYS A 387 11.05 13.12 6.08
C LYS A 387 11.04 12.10 7.21
N LEU A 388 10.33 10.99 7.05
CA LEU A 388 10.32 9.91 8.03
C LEU A 388 11.73 9.34 8.29
N ARG A 389 12.54 9.19 7.23
CA ARG A 389 13.95 8.77 7.35
C ARG A 389 14.77 9.77 8.15
N ARG A 390 14.63 11.08 7.89
CA ARG A 390 15.33 12.11 8.66
C ARG A 390 14.93 12.10 10.12
N ALA A 391 13.63 12.04 10.41
CA ALA A 391 13.10 11.93 11.77
C ALA A 391 13.66 10.68 12.50
N HIS A 392 13.80 9.56 11.78
CA HIS A 392 14.40 8.34 12.31
C HIS A 392 15.89 8.49 12.65
N VAL A 393 16.67 9.21 11.84
CA VAL A 393 18.10 9.46 12.14
C VAL A 393 18.24 10.33 13.39
N VAL A 394 17.53 11.46 13.45
CA VAL A 394 17.57 12.39 14.60
C VAL A 394 17.25 11.64 15.90
N TRP A 395 16.22 10.80 15.89
CA TRP A 395 15.84 10.03 17.08
C TRP A 395 16.94 9.04 17.52
N ARG A 396 17.61 8.37 16.57
CA ARG A 396 18.71 7.44 16.91
C ARG A 396 19.89 8.14 17.55
N ASP A 397 20.18 9.37 17.15
CA ASP A 397 21.29 10.13 17.70
C ASP A 397 20.94 10.67 19.10
N VAL A 398 19.72 11.18 19.32
CA VAL A 398 19.23 11.57 20.66
C VAL A 398 19.25 10.41 21.66
N ASP A 399 18.83 9.20 21.23
CA ASP A 399 18.87 8.01 22.08
C ASP A 399 20.31 7.47 22.31
N ARG A 400 21.25 7.75 21.39
CA ARG A 400 22.67 7.39 21.55
C ARG A 400 23.36 8.30 22.56
N ASP A 401 23.02 9.58 22.57
CA ASP A 401 23.67 10.60 23.40
C ASP A 401 23.08 10.69 24.82
N GLY A 402 22.10 9.84 25.16
CA GLY A 402 21.59 9.69 26.53
C GLY A 402 20.79 10.89 27.06
N VAL A 403 20.42 11.84 26.21
CA VAL A 403 19.71 13.06 26.61
C VAL A 403 18.25 12.71 26.92
N ARG A 404 17.95 12.42 28.19
CA ARG A 404 16.59 12.40 28.72
C ARG A 404 16.12 13.84 28.86
N GLY A 405 15.30 14.30 27.92
CA GLY A 405 14.48 15.49 28.09
C GLY A 405 14.75 16.58 27.06
N VAL A 406 13.96 16.57 26.00
CA VAL A 406 13.45 17.82 25.41
C VAL A 406 11.98 17.56 25.11
N GLY A 407 11.10 18.16 25.89
CA GLY A 407 9.65 18.10 25.74
C GLY A 407 9.19 18.99 24.59
N GLU A 408 9.52 18.62 23.35
CA GLU A 408 8.83 19.18 22.18
C GLU A 408 7.70 18.22 21.72
N PRO A 409 6.52 18.75 21.35
CA PRO A 409 5.42 17.95 20.80
C PRO A 409 5.83 17.13 19.55
N SER A 410 6.84 17.59 18.81
CA SER A 410 7.42 16.94 17.62
C SER A 410 8.10 15.60 17.95
N ALA A 411 8.69 15.46 19.14
CA ALA A 411 9.42 14.27 19.58
C ALA A 411 8.46 13.14 20.02
N GLN A 412 7.30 13.48 20.59
CA GLN A 412 6.25 12.50 20.91
C GLN A 412 5.54 11.99 19.65
N ALA A 413 5.49 12.76 18.58
CA ALA A 413 4.88 12.37 17.30
C ALA A 413 5.72 11.34 16.52
N CYS A 414 7.03 11.26 16.79
CA CYS A 414 7.94 10.24 16.23
C CYS A 414 7.71 8.82 16.82
N ILE A 415 6.91 8.70 17.89
CA ILE A 415 6.64 7.45 18.60
C ILE A 415 5.77 6.48 17.77
N LEU A 416 5.13 6.93 16.69
CA LEU A 416 4.22 6.08 15.93
C LEU A 416 4.92 4.93 15.18
N ILE A 417 6.19 5.08 14.80
CA ILE A 417 6.99 4.06 14.08
C ILE A 417 8.32 3.72 14.77
N ILE A 418 8.91 4.67 15.51
CA ILE A 418 10.37 4.66 15.73
C ILE A 418 10.74 4.40 17.20
N GLY A 419 9.94 4.84 18.17
CA GLY A 419 10.25 4.73 19.60
C GLY A 419 10.31 3.32 20.20
N CYS A 420 9.92 2.29 19.45
CA CYS A 420 9.95 0.90 19.92
C CYS A 420 11.26 0.18 19.64
N GLY A 421 12.09 0.67 18.70
CA GLY A 421 13.16 -0.14 18.11
C GLY A 421 14.21 -0.65 19.11
N ARG A 422 14.65 0.19 20.06
CA ARG A 422 15.69 -0.17 21.05
C ARG A 422 15.14 -0.78 22.33
N ARG A 423 14.10 -0.19 22.96
CA ARG A 423 13.44 -0.81 24.14
C ARG A 423 12.86 -2.20 23.82
N VAL A 424 12.22 -2.36 22.66
CA VAL A 424 11.75 -3.68 22.23
C VAL A 424 12.91 -4.55 21.76
N ALA A 425 14.02 -4.01 21.24
CA ALA A 425 15.21 -4.81 20.96
C ALA A 425 15.89 -5.31 22.24
N ASP A 426 15.95 -4.54 23.33
CA ASP A 426 16.50 -4.98 24.62
C ASP A 426 15.59 -6.02 25.26
N GLU A 427 14.27 -5.81 25.27
CA GLU A 427 13.31 -6.82 25.71
C GLU A 427 13.29 -8.07 24.81
N LEU A 428 13.49 -7.89 23.49
CA LEU A 428 13.64 -8.98 22.53
C LEU A 428 14.96 -9.72 22.68
N LEU A 429 16.07 -9.02 22.95
CA LEU A 429 17.38 -9.61 23.15
C LEU A 429 17.33 -10.48 24.41
N VAL A 430 16.75 -9.95 25.49
CA VAL A 430 16.47 -10.70 26.72
C VAL A 430 15.54 -11.89 26.44
N ALA A 431 14.48 -11.72 25.63
CA ALA A 431 13.55 -12.82 25.31
C ALA A 431 14.11 -13.86 24.31
N LEU A 432 14.97 -13.46 23.37
CA LEU A 432 15.63 -14.33 22.39
C LEU A 432 16.77 -15.10 23.03
N VAL A 433 17.60 -14.45 23.86
CA VAL A 433 18.65 -15.09 24.66
C VAL A 433 18.03 -16.13 25.60
N ARG A 434 16.96 -15.76 26.34
CA ARG A 434 16.23 -16.72 27.19
C ARG A 434 15.58 -17.88 26.43
N SER A 435 15.30 -17.74 25.13
CA SER A 435 14.77 -18.84 24.31
C SER A 435 15.86 -19.76 23.74
N GLN A 436 17.12 -19.34 23.79
CA GLN A 436 18.28 -20.16 23.42
C GLN A 436 18.86 -20.92 24.63
N ASP A 437 18.67 -20.43 25.86
CA ASP A 437 19.15 -21.08 27.08
C ASP A 437 18.33 -22.31 27.54
N VAL A 438 17.17 -22.60 26.94
CA VAL A 438 16.38 -23.82 27.26
C VAL A 438 16.79 -25.02 26.40
N GLY A 439 18.01 -25.01 25.85
CA GLY A 439 18.52 -26.06 24.96
C GLY A 439 19.91 -26.59 25.31
N GLY A 440 20.37 -26.40 26.55
CA GLY A 440 21.70 -26.83 26.99
C GLY A 440 21.65 -27.60 28.31
N GLU A 441 21.12 -28.82 28.30
CA GLU A 441 21.59 -29.85 29.24
C GLU A 441 22.77 -30.55 28.58
N GLY A 442 23.94 -30.43 29.23
CA GLY A 442 25.20 -30.98 28.77
C GLY A 442 25.20 -32.50 28.77
N VAL A 443 25.83 -33.08 27.75
CA VAL A 443 26.27 -34.46 27.76
C VAL A 443 27.78 -34.43 27.56
N ASP A 444 28.49 -34.91 28.58
CA ASP A 444 29.93 -35.09 28.63
C ASP A 444 30.44 -35.95 27.47
N VAL A 445 31.60 -35.56 26.92
CA VAL A 445 32.32 -36.27 25.86
C VAL A 445 33.45 -37.07 26.49
N GLY A 446 33.36 -38.40 26.43
CA GLY A 446 34.49 -39.32 26.68
C GLY A 446 35.05 -39.87 25.34
N PRO A 447 36.36 -40.17 25.25
CA PRO A 447 37.03 -40.37 23.96
C PRO A 447 36.99 -41.82 23.47
N GLY A 448 36.85 -42.02 22.16
CA GLY A 448 36.99 -43.33 21.51
C GLY A 448 36.96 -43.20 19.98
N SER A 449 38.08 -43.55 19.34
CA SER A 449 38.35 -43.50 17.90
C SER A 449 37.98 -44.85 17.21
N PRO A 450 38.28 -45.11 15.93
CA PRO A 450 37.36 -44.95 14.78
C PRO A 450 37.12 -46.27 14.00
N ASP A 451 35.95 -46.50 13.38
CA ASP A 451 35.92 -47.14 12.05
C ASP A 451 34.56 -47.23 11.33
N GLN A 452 34.67 -47.16 9.99
CA GLN A 452 33.91 -47.83 8.92
C GLN A 452 32.39 -47.63 8.63
N ARG A 453 32.18 -47.10 7.40
CA ARG A 453 31.30 -47.57 6.29
C ARG A 453 29.76 -47.70 6.49
N LYS A 454 29.05 -46.84 5.74
CA LYS A 454 27.72 -46.98 5.05
C LYS A 454 27.32 -48.43 4.63
N PRO A 455 26.10 -48.66 4.07
CA PRO A 455 24.73 -48.15 4.32
C PRO A 455 23.66 -49.28 4.26
N LEU A 456 22.35 -49.00 4.47
CA LEU A 456 21.19 -49.72 3.85
C LEU A 456 19.88 -49.00 4.28
N LEU A 457 19.15 -48.27 3.42
CA LEU A 457 18.09 -48.71 2.48
C LEU A 457 16.79 -49.26 3.12
N ARG A 458 15.81 -48.36 3.20
CA ARG A 458 14.34 -48.45 3.00
C ARG A 458 13.62 -49.80 3.09
N ARG A 459 12.43 -49.68 3.71
CA ARG A 459 11.05 -50.20 3.41
C ARG A 459 10.49 -50.93 4.65
N ASN A 460 9.22 -50.92 5.01
CA ASN A 460 7.99 -50.22 4.63
C ASN A 460 6.91 -50.74 5.62
N ASP A 461 5.78 -50.03 5.71
CA ASP A 461 4.42 -50.56 5.97
C ASP A 461 3.94 -50.95 7.38
N GLY A 462 2.64 -50.64 7.58
CA GLY A 462 1.70 -51.40 8.41
C GLY A 462 1.42 -50.78 9.77
N SER A 463 0.40 -49.93 9.92
CA SER A 463 -0.99 -50.30 10.23
C SER A 463 -1.27 -50.67 11.69
N GLY A 464 -2.18 -49.92 12.33
CA GLY A 464 -3.25 -50.54 13.11
C GLY A 464 -3.28 -50.32 14.63
N HIS A 465 -4.38 -49.68 15.05
CA HIS A 465 -5.18 -49.95 16.27
C HIS A 465 -4.72 -49.45 17.66
N ASP A 466 -5.40 -48.38 18.08
CA ASP A 466 -6.42 -48.35 19.16
C ASP A 466 -6.04 -48.54 20.65
N ARG A 467 -6.72 -47.72 21.46
CA ARG A 467 -6.80 -47.62 22.95
C ARG A 467 -5.69 -46.88 23.70
N ALA A 468 -6.05 -45.75 24.32
CA ALA A 468 -6.55 -45.75 25.71
C ALA A 468 -6.87 -44.33 26.21
N ARG A 469 -8.03 -44.22 26.87
CA ARG A 469 -8.51 -43.07 27.64
C ARG A 469 -7.75 -42.90 28.96
N ARG A 470 -7.96 -41.71 29.56
CA ARG A 470 -7.61 -41.21 30.92
C ARG A 470 -6.33 -40.35 30.91
N SER A 471 -6.33 -39.10 31.36
CA SER A 471 -6.97 -38.58 32.57
C SER A 471 -7.25 -37.07 32.47
N LEU A 472 -8.48 -36.69 32.83
CA LEU A 472 -8.84 -35.36 33.34
C LEU A 472 -8.67 -35.38 34.86
N ARG A 473 -7.88 -34.45 35.40
CA ARG A 473 -8.06 -33.80 36.72
C ARG A 473 -7.55 -32.37 36.56
N CYS A 474 -8.44 -31.39 36.53
CA CYS A 474 -8.84 -30.59 37.71
C CYS A 474 -7.67 -29.81 38.32
N PHE A 475 -7.59 -28.52 38.00
CA PHE A 475 -7.28 -27.49 38.99
C PHE A 475 -8.10 -26.25 38.65
N ALA A 476 -9.21 -26.09 39.39
CA ALA A 476 -9.90 -24.83 39.54
C ALA A 476 -9.09 -23.99 40.54
N GLY A 477 -8.80 -22.74 40.17
CA GLY A 477 -8.12 -21.77 41.02
C GLY A 477 -8.77 -20.41 40.83
N THR A 478 -9.82 -20.18 41.61
CA THR A 478 -10.50 -18.91 41.79
C THR A 478 -9.62 -17.98 42.61
N PHE A 479 -9.19 -16.83 42.08
CA PHE A 479 -8.77 -15.66 42.87
C PHE A 479 -9.05 -14.40 42.01
N ALA A 480 -10.16 -13.70 42.26
CA ALA A 480 -10.31 -12.64 43.25
C ALA A 480 -9.53 -11.37 42.88
N CYS A 481 -10.30 -10.39 42.42
CA CYS A 481 -9.96 -8.99 42.24
C CYS A 481 -9.60 -8.33 43.59
N PRO A 482 -8.49 -7.58 43.72
CA PRO A 482 -8.34 -6.62 44.80
C PRO A 482 -8.77 -5.24 44.34
N ARG A 483 -9.74 -4.72 45.09
CA ARG A 483 -10.09 -3.31 45.18
C ARG A 483 -8.87 -2.43 45.48
N VAL A 484 -8.90 -1.27 44.84
CA VAL A 484 -8.45 0.05 45.30
C VAL A 484 -7.99 0.11 46.75
N GLY A 485 -6.71 0.41 46.96
CA GLY A 485 -6.13 0.84 48.22
C GLY A 485 -5.22 2.04 47.94
N ALA A 486 -5.64 3.21 48.41
CA ALA A 486 -4.84 4.42 48.41
C ALA A 486 -3.72 4.28 49.44
N GLN A 487 -2.48 4.51 49.03
CA GLN A 487 -1.38 4.86 49.94
C GLN A 487 -0.60 6.03 49.36
N SER A 488 -0.62 7.11 50.13
CA SER A 488 0.15 8.33 49.98
C SER A 488 1.63 8.05 50.26
N LEU A 489 2.49 8.43 49.32
CA LEU A 489 3.89 8.76 49.61
C LEU A 489 4.15 10.17 49.12
N SER A 490 4.29 11.06 50.10
CA SER A 490 4.76 12.44 49.99
C SER A 490 6.22 12.46 49.55
N GLY A 491 6.52 13.27 48.53
CA GLY A 491 7.87 13.54 48.04
C GLY A 491 7.86 14.73 47.08
N GLU A 492 7.84 15.91 47.70
CA GLU A 492 8.30 17.23 47.24
C GLU A 492 8.42 17.52 45.73
N GLY A 493 7.61 18.48 45.27
CA GLY A 493 8.00 19.38 44.18
C GLY A 493 6.95 19.60 43.08
N GLY A 494 6.12 20.64 43.25
CA GLY A 494 5.51 21.36 42.11
C GLY A 494 4.05 21.03 41.80
N THR A 495 3.16 21.83 42.38
CA THR A 495 1.74 21.94 42.01
C THR A 495 1.58 22.39 40.55
N VAL A 496 0.91 21.61 39.71
CA VAL A 496 0.32 22.09 38.45
C VAL A 496 -1.19 21.93 38.54
N LEU A 497 -1.88 23.08 38.57
CA LEU A 497 -3.32 23.22 38.55
C LEU A 497 -3.84 22.79 37.17
N VAL A 498 -4.51 21.63 37.07
CA VAL A 498 -5.25 21.26 35.85
C VAL A 498 -6.70 21.70 36.05
N GLN A 499 -7.03 22.89 35.55
CA GLN A 499 -8.44 23.29 35.39
C GLN A 499 -9.06 22.50 34.23
N HIS A 500 -10.09 21.73 34.55
CA HIS A 500 -11.02 21.21 33.57
C HIS A 500 -11.82 22.36 32.94
N PHE A 501 -11.74 22.50 31.62
CA PHE A 501 -12.78 23.18 30.85
C PHE A 501 -13.50 22.16 29.98
N GLN A 502 -14.71 21.80 30.40
CA GLN A 502 -15.76 21.36 29.51
C GLN A 502 -16.35 22.59 28.82
N CYS A 503 -16.51 22.57 27.51
CA CYS A 503 -17.45 23.45 26.84
C CYS A 503 -18.23 22.67 25.79
N ALA A 504 -19.55 22.71 25.98
CA ALA A 504 -20.59 22.20 25.12
C ALA A 504 -20.81 23.10 23.88
N ASP A 505 -21.36 22.48 22.85
CA ASP A 505 -22.19 23.00 21.74
C ASP A 505 -22.28 24.52 21.51
N VAL A 506 -21.72 24.99 20.38
CA VAL A 506 -22.28 26.10 19.56
C VAL A 506 -21.88 25.92 18.09
N VAL A 507 -22.84 26.04 17.17
CA VAL A 507 -22.70 26.23 15.71
C VAL A 507 -23.70 27.34 15.32
N PRO A 508 -23.55 28.11 14.22
CA PRO A 508 -22.38 28.80 13.65
C PRO A 508 -22.64 30.32 13.48
N ASP A 509 -21.62 31.17 13.30
CA ASP A 509 -21.75 32.28 12.32
C ASP A 509 -20.43 32.93 11.89
N ALA A 510 -20.46 33.50 10.69
CA ALA A 510 -19.38 34.07 9.92
C ALA A 510 -18.85 35.41 10.47
N ALA A 511 -17.64 35.42 11.04
CA ALA A 511 -16.86 36.67 11.26
C ALA A 511 -15.36 36.44 11.59
N ALA A 512 -14.72 35.36 11.14
CA ALA A 512 -13.31 35.10 11.41
C ALA A 512 -12.36 35.65 10.31
N GLY A 513 -12.65 36.86 9.81
CA GLY A 513 -11.93 37.50 8.70
C GLY A 513 -11.07 38.71 9.08
N GLN A 514 -11.03 39.14 10.35
CA GLN A 514 -10.40 40.43 10.70
C GLN A 514 -9.45 40.42 11.91
N LEU A 515 -9.20 39.28 12.57
CA LEU A 515 -8.33 39.24 13.75
C LEU A 515 -6.89 38.74 13.50
N LEU A 516 -6.56 38.33 12.27
CA LEU A 516 -5.21 37.86 11.90
C LEU A 516 -4.30 38.97 11.33
N ALA A 517 -4.78 40.21 11.22
CA ALA A 517 -4.03 41.33 10.66
C ALA A 517 -3.40 42.27 11.71
N GLN A 518 -3.55 42.00 13.02
CA GLN A 518 -3.05 42.89 14.09
C GLN A 518 -1.97 42.29 15.01
N VAL A 519 -1.51 41.05 14.76
CA VAL A 519 -0.43 40.41 15.54
C VAL A 519 0.87 40.26 14.72
N ALA A 520 0.88 40.70 13.46
CA ALA A 520 2.05 40.65 12.57
C ALA A 520 3.01 41.84 12.74
N ASP A 521 2.85 42.67 13.77
CA ASP A 521 3.64 43.88 13.94
C ASP A 521 4.03 44.07 15.41
N LYS A 522 5.03 43.29 15.87
CA LYS A 522 5.95 43.56 17.01
C LYS A 522 6.66 42.28 17.46
N ALA A 523 7.88 42.09 17.00
CA ALA A 523 9.05 41.64 17.77
C ALA A 523 10.17 41.20 16.81
N THR A 524 10.80 42.20 16.21
CA THR A 524 12.13 42.06 15.60
C THR A 524 13.13 42.32 16.71
N GLU A 525 13.86 41.29 17.15
CA GLU A 525 15.10 41.50 17.89
C GLU A 525 16.22 40.65 17.28
N VAL A 526 17.19 41.38 16.75
CA VAL A 526 18.34 40.92 15.97
C VAL A 526 19.48 40.68 16.93
N VAL A 527 19.99 39.45 17.01
CA VAL A 527 21.31 39.17 17.60
C VAL A 527 22.31 38.94 16.47
N VAL A 528 23.19 39.92 16.28
CA VAL A 528 24.33 39.90 15.36
C VAL A 528 25.50 39.17 16.02
N LEU A 529 26.07 38.16 15.35
CA LEU A 529 27.40 37.62 15.66
C LEU A 529 28.32 37.74 14.42
N PRO A 530 29.64 37.99 14.61
CA PRO A 530 30.48 38.59 13.57
C PRO A 530 31.01 37.59 12.53
N ARG A 531 31.15 38.11 11.30
CA ARG A 531 31.67 37.44 10.10
C ARG A 531 33.16 37.07 10.23
N GLY A 532 33.46 35.78 10.20
CA GLY A 532 34.80 35.23 9.98
C GLY A 532 35.16 35.21 8.48
N GLN A 533 36.32 35.77 8.15
CA GLN A 533 36.88 35.90 6.81
C GLN A 533 37.35 34.54 6.25
N PHE A 534 36.98 34.20 5.02
CA PHE A 534 37.79 33.32 4.16
C PHE A 534 38.00 33.96 2.79
N ARG A 535 39.27 34.30 2.54
CA ARG A 535 39.79 34.87 1.30
C ARG A 535 39.65 33.87 0.15
N ARG A 536 39.09 34.33 -0.97
CA ARG A 536 39.26 33.71 -2.29
C ARG A 536 40.66 34.03 -2.80
N GLN A 537 41.45 33.02 -3.15
CA GLN A 537 42.61 33.18 -4.02
C GLN A 537 42.24 32.75 -5.46
N PRO A 538 42.63 33.51 -6.49
CA PRO A 538 42.53 33.10 -7.88
C PRO A 538 43.79 32.34 -8.31
N VAL A 539 43.64 31.21 -9.01
CA VAL A 539 44.77 30.54 -9.68
C VAL A 539 44.66 30.76 -11.19
N ARG A 540 45.77 31.22 -11.75
CA ARG A 540 46.00 31.66 -13.13
C ARG A 540 45.93 30.50 -14.13
N LEU A 541 45.38 30.79 -15.31
CA LEU A 541 45.55 30.01 -16.54
C LEU A 541 46.92 30.32 -17.15
N GLY A 542 47.60 29.28 -17.66
CA GLY A 542 48.82 29.38 -18.48
C GLY A 542 48.64 28.63 -19.80
N PRO A 543 49.31 29.02 -20.91
CA PRO A 543 48.99 28.59 -22.27
C PRO A 543 49.98 27.55 -22.83
N SER A 544 49.45 26.59 -23.62
CA SER A 544 50.09 25.68 -24.60
C SER A 544 49.45 24.29 -24.44
N GLY A 545 48.99 23.53 -25.42
CA GLY A 545 49.08 23.56 -26.88
C GLY A 545 48.79 22.13 -27.36
N GLN A 546 47.76 21.99 -28.19
CA GLN A 546 47.39 20.85 -29.06
C GLN A 546 46.92 19.47 -28.50
N PRO A 547 45.89 18.85 -29.11
CA PRO A 547 45.35 17.54 -28.76
C PRO A 547 46.03 16.39 -29.56
N PRO A 548 46.04 15.14 -29.08
CA PRO A 548 46.58 14.02 -29.85
C PRO A 548 45.59 13.52 -30.91
N GLU A 549 46.10 13.42 -32.13
CA GLU A 549 45.47 12.95 -33.34
C GLU A 549 45.56 11.42 -33.49
N VAL A 550 44.62 10.92 -34.29
CA VAL A 550 44.37 9.53 -34.68
C VAL A 550 45.54 8.95 -35.48
N ALA A 551 46.14 7.85 -35.02
CA ALA A 551 47.10 7.07 -35.81
C ALA A 551 46.37 6.00 -36.65
N GLN A 552 46.25 6.26 -37.95
CA GLN A 552 46.01 5.26 -38.99
C GLN A 552 47.36 4.68 -39.44
N LEU A 553 47.44 3.35 -39.56
CA LEU A 553 48.47 2.66 -40.33
C LEU A 553 47.78 1.83 -41.42
N ALA A 554 48.02 2.21 -42.69
CA ALA A 554 48.02 1.30 -43.84
C ALA A 554 49.26 0.37 -43.73
N ASP A 555 49.40 -0.78 -44.37
CA ASP A 555 49.03 -1.20 -45.71
C ASP A 555 49.20 -2.75 -45.83
N HIS A 556 48.65 -3.29 -46.92
CA HIS A 556 49.19 -4.33 -47.78
C HIS A 556 48.58 -5.76 -47.84
N ARG A 557 48.15 -6.06 -49.08
CA ARG A 557 47.99 -7.35 -49.80
C ARG A 557 46.60 -8.01 -49.79
N GLY A 558 45.80 -7.66 -50.80
CA GLY A 558 45.75 -8.46 -52.04
C GLY A 558 44.82 -9.69 -52.10
N ARG A 559 43.94 -9.63 -53.11
CA ARG A 559 43.28 -10.72 -53.88
C ARG A 559 41.86 -11.15 -53.49
N VAL A 560 40.97 -10.73 -54.39
CA VAL A 560 39.70 -11.33 -54.82
C VAL A 560 39.83 -12.84 -55.08
N ARG A 561 38.83 -13.63 -54.65
CA ARG A 561 38.19 -14.69 -55.46
C ARG A 561 36.80 -15.07 -54.90
N ARG A 562 35.79 -14.99 -55.77
CA ARG A 562 34.49 -15.68 -55.63
C ARG A 562 34.69 -17.19 -55.86
N CYS A 563 33.97 -18.01 -55.11
CA CYS A 563 33.15 -19.14 -55.60
C CYS A 563 32.49 -19.84 -54.39
N GLY A 564 31.20 -20.16 -54.52
CA GLY A 564 30.38 -20.68 -53.44
C GLY A 564 30.48 -22.20 -53.25
N PHE A 565 29.87 -22.68 -52.18
CA PHE A 565 29.05 -23.90 -52.18
C PHE A 565 28.20 -23.98 -50.91
N GLN A 566 27.12 -24.76 -51.03
CA GLN A 566 26.02 -25.00 -50.10
C GLN A 566 26.45 -25.53 -48.71
N GLY A 567 25.63 -25.24 -47.69
CA GLY A 567 25.61 -25.99 -46.44
C GLY A 567 24.89 -25.27 -45.31
N GLN A 568 23.63 -25.62 -45.03
CA GLN A 568 23.08 -25.46 -43.67
C GLN A 568 23.79 -26.46 -42.75
N PRO A 569 24.12 -26.11 -41.49
CA PRO A 569 23.15 -26.39 -40.41
C PRO A 569 23.21 -25.47 -39.15
N ARG A 570 22.07 -25.48 -38.43
CA ARG A 570 21.83 -25.44 -36.97
C ARG A 570 22.71 -24.58 -36.01
N ARG A 571 21.97 -23.81 -35.18
CA ARG A 571 22.13 -23.51 -33.74
C ARG A 571 23.52 -23.73 -33.11
N ASP A 572 24.14 -22.69 -32.56
CA ASP A 572 23.97 -22.29 -31.15
C ASP A 572 24.63 -20.92 -30.84
N ASP A 573 24.15 -20.33 -29.75
CA ASP A 573 24.83 -19.47 -28.78
C ASP A 573 25.65 -18.24 -29.24
N ARG A 574 25.14 -17.03 -28.96
CA ARG A 574 25.99 -15.86 -28.61
C ARG A 574 25.34 -14.98 -27.54
N ARG A 575 26.00 -14.97 -26.38
CA ARG A 575 26.01 -13.90 -25.37
C ARG A 575 26.22 -12.54 -26.05
N VAL A 576 25.47 -11.54 -25.63
CA VAL A 576 25.73 -10.12 -25.91
C VAL A 576 25.88 -9.39 -24.58
N PRO A 577 26.89 -8.51 -24.39
CA PRO A 577 27.11 -7.81 -23.12
C PRO A 577 26.09 -6.70 -22.91
N TRP A 578 25.63 -6.53 -21.67
CA TRP A 578 24.79 -5.41 -21.26
C TRP A 578 25.65 -4.18 -20.98
N VAL A 579 25.32 -3.08 -21.64
CA VAL A 579 25.77 -1.73 -21.29
C VAL A 579 24.73 -1.12 -20.35
N GLU A 580 25.21 -0.65 -19.21
CA GLU A 580 24.50 0.11 -18.18
C GLU A 580 24.25 1.53 -18.71
N HIS A 581 23.01 2.00 -18.75
CA HIS A 581 22.69 3.41 -19.01
C HIS A 581 21.76 3.96 -17.93
N ASP A 582 22.19 5.11 -17.43
CA ASP A 582 21.62 5.91 -16.36
C ASP A 582 20.17 6.33 -16.63
N HIS A 583 19.38 6.29 -15.56
CA HIS A 583 18.02 6.79 -15.52
C HIS A 583 18.01 8.24 -15.02
N ALA A 584 17.66 9.16 -15.91
CA ALA A 584 17.19 10.49 -15.54
C ALA A 584 16.06 10.93 -16.50
N GLN A 585 15.09 11.64 -15.91
CA GLN A 585 14.02 12.44 -16.52
C GLN A 585 12.75 11.72 -16.98
N PHE A 586 11.71 11.83 -16.15
CA PHE A 586 10.31 11.81 -16.59
C PHE A 586 9.66 13.14 -16.20
N THR A 587 9.52 14.03 -17.17
CA THR A 587 8.60 15.17 -17.14
C THR A 587 7.35 14.83 -17.94
N ARG A 588 6.21 15.38 -17.48
CA ARG A 588 4.87 15.38 -18.07
C ARG A 588 4.82 15.23 -19.60
N GLN A 589 3.91 14.38 -20.07
CA GLN A 589 3.08 14.45 -21.31
C GLN A 589 2.64 13.01 -21.67
N GLN A 590 1.44 12.67 -22.16
CA GLN A 590 0.42 13.42 -22.90
C GLN A 590 -0.91 12.64 -22.81
N ILE A 591 -2.01 13.37 -22.70
CA ILE A 591 -3.38 12.89 -22.98
C ILE A 591 -3.52 12.77 -24.50
N PRO A 592 -3.89 11.61 -25.08
CA PRO A 592 -4.26 11.58 -26.49
C PRO A 592 -5.73 11.99 -26.63
N ARG A 593 -5.95 13.24 -27.04
CA ARG A 593 -7.16 13.63 -27.77
C ARG A 593 -7.13 12.92 -29.14
N ARG A 594 -8.29 12.37 -29.52
CA ARG A 594 -8.59 11.63 -30.76
C ARG A 594 -8.10 12.33 -32.02
N LEU A 595 -7.79 11.54 -33.06
CA LEU A 595 -8.12 11.85 -34.46
C LEU A 595 -8.22 10.54 -35.27
N ARG A 596 -9.41 10.33 -35.85
CA ARG A 596 -9.91 9.26 -36.75
C ARG A 596 -10.25 7.91 -36.14
#